data_AF-A0A6F8XL02-F1
#
_entry.id   AF-A0A6F8XL02-F1
#
_cell.length_a   1.000
_cell.length_b   1.000
_cell.length_c   1.000
_cell.angle_alpha   90.00
_cell.angle_beta   90.00
_cell.angle_gamma   90.00
#
_symmetry.space_group_name_H-M   'P 1'
#
loop_
_entity.id
_entity.type
_entity.pdbx_description
1 polymer ?
#
loop_
_entity_poly.entity_id
_entity_poly.type
_entity_poly.pdbx_seq_one_letter_code
_entity_poly.pdbx_strand_id
1 'polypeptide(L)'
;MILIEDTSELRFDRADHPDMVAIQTRMANTEGAGEFDMSRALRSSLRMSPDVVIVGEVRGAEVVWMAKAMSIGIDGSMCTVHASDSAQALLRLVAYAMEPPARYDRGAAVALLASAVHFVVHLDFTAEGVRVVSSVREVAGTDGDQIISNEVYRPGPDKRAVPATPLRAETLETLATVGFNPAQFEWDRW
;
A
#
# COMPACT_ATOMS: atom_id res chain seq x y z
N MET A 1 9.89 -10.32 -9.32
CA MET A 1 9.17 -9.85 -8.10
C MET A 1 10.08 -9.93 -6.87
N ILE A 2 9.96 -8.97 -5.94
CA ILE A 2 10.63 -9.02 -4.63
C ILE A 2 9.59 -8.97 -3.51
N LEU A 3 9.75 -9.87 -2.54
CA LEU A 3 8.97 -9.92 -1.30
C LEU A 3 9.89 -9.53 -0.13
N ILE A 4 9.45 -8.63 0.74
CA ILE A 4 10.21 -8.16 1.90
C ILE A 4 9.36 -8.26 3.15
N GLU A 5 9.84 -8.97 4.17
CA GLU A 5 9.08 -9.22 5.40
C GLU A 5 9.98 -9.21 6.65
N ASP A 6 9.41 -8.86 7.81
CA ASP A 6 10.09 -9.07 9.09
C ASP A 6 10.07 -10.56 9.49
N THR A 7 8.87 -11.13 9.42
CA THR A 7 8.63 -12.56 9.63
C THR A 7 8.04 -13.11 8.35
N SER A 8 8.57 -14.22 7.85
CA SER A 8 8.07 -14.77 6.59
C SER A 8 6.66 -15.34 6.76
N GLU A 9 5.67 -14.67 6.18
CA GLU A 9 4.24 -15.02 6.29
C GLU A 9 3.65 -15.34 4.91
N LEU A 10 3.99 -14.54 3.91
CA LEU A 10 3.48 -14.72 2.55
C LEU A 10 4.07 -15.97 1.90
N ARG A 11 3.21 -16.71 1.20
CA ARG A 11 3.55 -17.96 0.51
C ARG A 11 3.05 -17.86 -0.91
N PHE A 12 3.98 -17.69 -1.83
CA PHE A 12 3.72 -17.75 -3.26
C PHE A 12 4.13 -19.12 -3.78
N ASP A 13 3.35 -19.67 -4.71
CA ASP A 13 3.81 -20.85 -5.45
C ASP A 13 4.97 -20.42 -6.35
N ARG A 14 6.09 -21.14 -6.24
CA ARG A 14 7.27 -20.91 -7.08
C ARG A 14 7.01 -21.24 -8.55
N ALA A 15 6.04 -22.11 -8.85
CA ALA A 15 5.63 -22.39 -10.22
C ALA A 15 5.02 -21.14 -10.88
N ASP A 16 4.23 -20.36 -10.12
CA ASP A 16 3.59 -19.14 -10.61
C ASP A 16 4.56 -17.94 -10.62
N HIS A 17 5.55 -17.93 -9.71
CA HIS A 17 6.51 -16.85 -9.56
C HIS A 17 7.97 -17.35 -9.45
N PRO A 18 8.56 -17.87 -10.55
CA PRO A 18 9.89 -18.48 -10.53
C PRO A 18 11.02 -17.49 -10.21
N ASP A 19 10.88 -16.23 -10.63
CA ASP A 19 11.86 -15.15 -10.43
C ASP A 19 11.56 -14.31 -9.17
N MET A 20 10.88 -14.90 -8.18
CA MET A 20 10.63 -14.25 -6.90
C MET A 20 11.86 -14.33 -5.98
N VAL A 21 12.30 -13.18 -5.47
CA VAL A 21 13.28 -13.12 -4.37
C VAL A 21 12.58 -12.70 -3.09
N ALA A 22 12.71 -13.51 -2.04
CA ALA A 22 12.24 -13.18 -0.69
C ALA A 22 13.40 -12.67 0.17
N ILE A 23 13.20 -11.51 0.80
CA ILE A 23 14.14 -10.85 1.69
C ILE A 23 13.51 -10.79 3.08
N GLN A 24 14.21 -11.29 4.09
CA GLN A 24 13.78 -11.19 5.47
C GLN A 24 14.65 -10.19 6.22
N THR A 25 14.01 -9.31 7.00
CA THR A 25 14.75 -8.39 7.88
C THR A 25 15.39 -9.15 9.05
N ARG A 26 16.37 -8.54 9.70
CA ARG A 26 17.07 -9.13 10.83
C ARG A 26 17.48 -8.04 11.82
N MET A 27 17.13 -8.24 13.09
CA MET A 27 17.62 -7.40 14.17
C MET A 27 19.14 -7.54 14.36
N ALA A 28 19.75 -6.53 14.98
CA ALA A 28 21.14 -6.62 15.40
C ALA A 28 21.36 -7.81 16.37
N ASN A 29 22.55 -8.40 16.32
CA ASN A 29 22.98 -9.34 17.35
C ASN A 29 23.24 -8.62 18.69
N THR A 30 23.61 -9.36 19.73
CA THR A 30 23.90 -8.81 21.07
C THR A 30 25.01 -7.75 21.08
N GLU A 31 25.88 -7.74 20.06
CA GLU A 31 26.97 -6.76 19.90
C GLU A 31 26.55 -5.53 19.08
N GLY A 32 25.27 -5.42 18.70
CA GLY A 32 24.77 -4.34 17.85
C GLY A 32 25.14 -4.48 16.37
N ALA A 33 25.66 -5.64 15.95
CA ALA A 33 26.12 -5.89 14.59
C ALA A 33 25.11 -6.71 13.77
N GLY A 34 25.16 -6.52 12.44
CA GLY A 34 24.41 -7.36 11.50
C GLY A 34 22.94 -6.99 11.33
N GLU A 35 22.50 -5.83 11.78
CA GLU A 35 21.16 -5.32 11.51
C GLU A 35 20.92 -5.18 9.99
N PHE A 36 19.75 -5.65 9.58
CA PHE A 36 19.22 -5.53 8.24
C PHE A 36 17.74 -5.19 8.33
N ASP A 37 17.44 -3.91 8.46
CA ASP A 37 16.09 -3.40 8.66
C ASP A 37 15.29 -3.31 7.35
N MET A 38 14.00 -3.00 7.47
CA MET A 38 13.08 -2.86 6.34
C MET A 38 13.51 -1.77 5.35
N SER A 39 14.01 -0.64 5.87
CA SER A 39 14.51 0.46 5.04
C SER A 39 15.70 0.04 4.17
N ARG A 40 16.66 -0.70 4.75
CA ARG A 40 17.81 -1.24 4.04
C ARG A 40 17.39 -2.29 3.03
N ALA A 41 16.48 -3.19 3.41
CA ALA A 41 15.93 -4.21 2.53
C ALA A 41 15.28 -3.60 1.28
N LEU A 42 14.35 -2.66 1.47
CA LEU A 42 13.68 -1.93 0.40
C LEU A 42 14.68 -1.19 -0.50
N ARG A 43 15.58 -0.39 0.08
CA ARG A 43 16.58 0.33 -0.70
C ARG A 43 17.47 -0.60 -1.53
N SER A 44 17.87 -1.74 -0.98
CA SER A 44 18.66 -2.74 -1.70
C SER A 44 17.85 -3.40 -2.81
N SER A 45 16.57 -3.69 -2.57
CA SER A 45 15.68 -4.33 -3.56
C SER A 45 15.50 -3.49 -4.83
N LEU A 46 15.45 -2.16 -4.72
CA LEU A 46 15.29 -1.28 -5.89
C LEU A 46 16.47 -1.33 -6.86
N ARG A 47 17.61 -1.88 -6.46
CA ARG A 47 18.79 -2.10 -7.33
C ARG A 47 18.76 -3.42 -8.08
N MET A 48 17.78 -4.26 -7.79
CA MET A 48 17.61 -5.58 -8.40
C MET A 48 16.63 -5.55 -9.58
N SER A 49 16.22 -4.34 -10.02
CA SER A 49 15.25 -4.13 -11.10
C SER A 49 13.97 -4.98 -10.94
N PRO A 50 13.29 -4.95 -9.78
CA PRO A 50 12.08 -5.72 -9.59
C PRO A 50 10.93 -5.20 -10.46
N ASP A 51 10.10 -6.13 -10.95
CA ASP A 51 8.82 -5.77 -11.60
C ASP A 51 7.76 -5.35 -10.59
N VAL A 52 7.78 -5.97 -9.41
CA VAL A 52 6.85 -5.74 -8.30
C VAL A 52 7.62 -5.86 -6.98
N VAL A 53 7.34 -4.96 -6.05
CA VAL A 53 7.80 -5.04 -4.66
C VAL A 53 6.60 -5.21 -3.73
N ILE A 54 6.59 -6.30 -2.96
CA ILE A 54 5.60 -6.57 -1.92
C ILE A 54 6.30 -6.46 -0.57
N VAL A 55 5.78 -5.59 0.30
CA VAL A 55 6.27 -5.46 1.68
C VAL A 55 5.20 -5.99 2.63
N GLY A 56 5.58 -6.89 3.53
CA GLY A 56 4.67 -7.47 4.51
C GLY A 56 3.93 -6.41 5.29
N GLU A 57 4.65 -5.52 5.99
CA GLU A 57 4.08 -4.37 6.69
C GLU A 57 5.06 -3.20 6.71
N VAL A 58 4.54 -1.98 6.52
CA VAL A 58 5.27 -0.74 6.73
C VAL A 58 4.83 -0.12 8.06
N ARG A 59 5.80 0.15 8.93
CA ARG A 59 5.65 0.61 10.32
C ARG A 59 6.36 1.94 10.61
N GLY A 60 7.16 2.45 9.68
CA GLY A 60 7.91 3.69 9.84
C GLY A 60 8.50 4.25 8.55
N ALA A 61 9.65 4.93 8.68
CA ALA A 61 10.30 5.70 7.61
C ALA A 61 10.65 4.93 6.33
N GLU A 62 10.63 3.59 6.34
CA GLU A 62 10.73 2.75 5.14
C GLU A 62 9.62 3.04 4.13
N VAL A 63 8.51 3.65 4.56
CA VAL A 63 7.43 4.11 3.67
C VAL A 63 7.94 4.97 2.53
N VAL A 64 9.02 5.74 2.73
CA VAL A 64 9.61 6.57 1.68
C VAL A 64 10.22 5.72 0.57
N TRP A 65 10.84 4.60 0.92
CA TRP A 65 11.35 3.66 -0.08
C TRP A 65 10.22 2.89 -0.76
N MET A 66 9.15 2.58 -0.02
CA MET A 66 7.94 1.98 -0.60
C MET A 66 7.30 2.91 -1.62
N ALA A 67 7.08 4.18 -1.25
CA ALA A 67 6.51 5.19 -2.13
C ALA A 67 7.39 5.43 -3.36
N LYS A 68 8.72 5.46 -3.18
CA LYS A 68 9.65 5.52 -4.32
C LYS A 68 9.56 4.31 -5.24
N ALA A 69 9.36 3.10 -4.69
CA ALA A 69 9.17 1.91 -5.50
C ALA A 69 7.94 2.07 -6.39
N MET A 70 6.82 2.46 -5.78
CA MET A 70 5.54 2.65 -6.47
C MET A 70 5.58 3.81 -7.47
N SER A 71 6.35 4.88 -7.22
CA SER A 71 6.37 6.07 -8.07
C SER A 71 7.29 5.99 -9.29
N ILE A 72 8.15 4.96 -9.41
CA ILE A 72 9.12 4.81 -10.52
C ILE A 72 8.73 3.74 -11.55
N GLY A 73 7.45 3.37 -11.60
CA GLY A 73 6.91 2.42 -12.58
C GLY A 73 7.10 0.95 -12.19
N ILE A 74 7.29 0.65 -10.90
CA ILE A 74 7.17 -0.71 -10.36
C ILE A 74 5.69 -0.93 -10.01
N ASP A 75 4.87 -0.96 -11.06
CA ASP A 75 3.42 -1.01 -10.94
C ASP A 75 2.96 -2.34 -10.31
N GLY A 76 1.93 -2.28 -9.47
CA GLY A 76 1.45 -3.44 -8.71
C GLY A 76 2.19 -3.69 -7.39
N SER A 77 3.15 -2.84 -7.03
CA SER A 77 3.78 -2.86 -5.69
C SER A 77 2.74 -2.56 -4.61
N MET A 78 2.85 -3.25 -3.47
CA MET A 78 1.88 -3.12 -2.37
C MET A 78 2.51 -3.38 -1.01
N CYS A 79 1.89 -2.85 0.04
CA CYS A 79 2.26 -3.13 1.42
C CYS A 79 1.03 -3.14 2.32
N THR A 80 1.15 -3.74 3.50
CA THR A 80 0.16 -3.52 4.57
C THR A 80 0.59 -2.42 5.52
N VAL A 81 -0.38 -1.78 6.15
CA VAL A 81 -0.17 -0.80 7.22
C VAL A 81 -1.30 -0.96 8.23
N HIS A 82 -0.97 -0.91 9.52
CA HIS A 82 -1.99 -0.95 10.56
C HIS A 82 -2.68 0.41 10.68
N ALA A 83 -3.99 0.45 10.45
CA ALA A 83 -4.82 1.64 10.61
C ALA A 83 -6.25 1.26 11.01
N SER A 84 -6.97 2.19 11.63
CA SER A 84 -8.36 1.99 12.07
C SER A 84 -9.39 2.17 10.96
N ASP A 85 -9.02 2.88 9.89
CA ASP A 85 -9.81 3.08 8.69
C ASP A 85 -8.91 3.47 7.50
N SER A 86 -9.49 3.53 6.30
CA SER A 86 -8.76 3.83 5.05
C SER A 86 -8.19 5.25 4.99
N ALA A 87 -8.81 6.24 5.66
CA ALA A 87 -8.31 7.61 5.70
C ALA A 87 -7.14 7.74 6.69
N GLN A 88 -7.24 7.09 7.86
CA GLN A 88 -6.16 7.01 8.84
C GLN A 88 -4.94 6.29 8.29
N ALA A 89 -5.10 5.30 7.40
CA ALA A 89 -3.97 4.69 6.71
C ALA A 89 -3.14 5.74 5.96
N LEU A 90 -3.76 6.59 5.15
CA LEU A 90 -3.07 7.67 4.42
C LEU A 90 -2.37 8.65 5.38
N LEU A 91 -3.05 9.05 6.46
CA LEU A 91 -2.47 9.95 7.47
C LEU A 91 -1.24 9.34 8.15
N ARG A 92 -1.27 8.03 8.44
CA ARG A 92 -0.13 7.30 9.02
C ARG A 92 1.04 7.20 8.05
N LEU A 93 0.79 6.92 6.77
CA LEU A 93 1.85 6.90 5.77
C LEU A 93 2.53 8.28 5.67
N VAL A 94 1.77 9.38 5.71
CA VAL A 94 2.32 10.74 5.74
C VAL A 94 3.17 10.94 6.99
N ALA A 95 2.69 10.54 8.17
CA ALA A 95 3.44 10.65 9.41
C ALA A 95 4.77 9.87 9.35
N TYR A 96 4.74 8.63 8.87
CA TYR A 96 5.92 7.80 8.68
C TYR A 96 6.96 8.41 7.75
N ALA A 97 6.54 9.08 6.67
CA ALA A 97 7.47 9.75 5.76
C ALA A 97 8.18 10.96 6.42
N MET A 98 7.56 11.54 7.44
CA MET A 98 8.12 12.64 8.23
C MET A 98 9.07 12.16 9.34
N GLU A 99 9.07 10.86 9.65
CA GLU A 99 9.95 10.30 10.68
C GLU A 99 11.42 10.24 10.22
N PRO A 100 12.39 10.26 11.16
CA PRO A 100 13.77 9.97 10.85
C PRO A 100 13.95 8.53 10.29
N PRO A 101 14.90 8.30 9.36
CA PRO A 101 15.89 9.26 8.86
C PRO A 101 15.38 10.12 7.69
N ALA A 102 14.19 9.85 7.15
CA ALA A 102 13.71 10.50 5.93
C ALA A 102 13.41 11.99 6.13
N ARG A 103 12.69 12.34 7.21
CA ARG A 103 12.40 13.73 7.64
C ARG A 103 11.82 14.63 6.53
N TYR A 104 10.89 14.11 5.73
CA TYR A 104 10.18 14.94 4.76
C TYR A 104 9.34 15.99 5.50
N ASP A 105 9.24 17.20 4.95
CA ASP A 105 8.16 18.10 5.37
C ASP A 105 6.80 17.52 4.94
N ARG A 106 5.72 18.00 5.57
CA ARG A 106 4.38 17.44 5.31
C ARG A 106 3.97 17.55 3.84
N GLY A 107 4.25 18.68 3.19
CA GLY A 107 3.88 18.89 1.78
C GLY A 107 4.61 17.93 0.85
N ALA A 108 5.91 17.75 1.07
CA ALA A 108 6.73 16.79 0.32
C ALA A 108 6.30 15.33 0.56
N ALA A 109 5.95 14.97 1.81
CA ALA A 109 5.43 13.65 2.14
C ALA A 109 4.09 13.37 1.43
N VAL A 110 3.19 14.34 1.45
CA VAL A 110 1.88 14.26 0.78
C VAL A 110 2.03 14.13 -0.72
N ALA A 111 2.88 14.94 -1.36
CA ALA A 111 3.14 14.86 -2.78
C ALA A 111 3.75 13.50 -3.18
N LEU A 112 4.72 13.00 -2.40
CA LEU A 112 5.32 11.68 -2.63
C LEU A 112 4.29 10.55 -2.53
N LEU A 113 3.47 10.56 -1.47
CA LEU A 113 2.50 9.48 -1.23
C LEU A 113 1.32 9.54 -2.19
N ALA A 114 0.81 10.73 -2.52
CA ALA A 114 -0.30 10.88 -3.46
C ALA A 114 0.07 10.49 -4.89
N SER A 115 1.36 10.58 -5.26
CA SER A 115 1.86 10.10 -6.56
C SER A 115 2.19 8.60 -6.57
N ALA A 116 2.33 7.99 -5.40
CA ALA A 116 2.70 6.58 -5.26
C ALA A 116 1.50 5.66 -5.01
N VAL A 117 0.52 6.11 -4.22
CA VAL A 117 -0.60 5.29 -3.76
C VAL A 117 -1.83 5.57 -4.63
N HIS A 118 -2.35 4.55 -5.30
CA HIS A 118 -3.59 4.64 -6.06
C HIS A 118 -4.83 4.30 -5.21
N PHE A 119 -4.72 3.23 -4.42
CA PHE A 119 -5.82 2.71 -3.62
C PHE A 119 -5.37 2.31 -2.22
N VAL A 120 -6.27 2.48 -1.25
CA VAL A 120 -6.21 1.89 0.08
C VAL A 120 -7.40 0.96 0.25
N VAL A 121 -7.12 -0.33 0.43
CA VAL A 121 -8.13 -1.33 0.78
C VAL A 121 -8.04 -1.58 2.27
N HIS A 122 -9.12 -1.27 2.99
CA HIS A 122 -9.19 -1.47 4.42
C HIS A 122 -9.96 -2.75 4.76
N LEU A 123 -9.41 -3.51 5.70
CA LEU A 123 -9.98 -4.76 6.19
C LEU A 123 -10.44 -4.55 7.63
N ASP A 124 -11.65 -5.01 7.95
CA ASP A 124 -12.23 -4.95 9.29
C ASP A 124 -12.89 -6.30 9.63
N PHE A 125 -13.39 -6.44 10.86
CA PHE A 125 -14.17 -7.59 11.30
C PHE A 125 -15.61 -7.19 11.56
N THR A 126 -16.56 -8.02 11.12
CA THR A 126 -17.97 -7.86 11.50
C THR A 126 -18.16 -8.14 13.00
N ALA A 127 -19.34 -7.84 13.54
CA ALA A 127 -19.66 -8.16 14.94
C ALA A 127 -19.56 -9.68 15.24
N GLU A 128 -19.74 -10.52 14.23
CA GLU A 128 -19.62 -11.97 14.27
C GLU A 128 -18.17 -12.47 14.09
N GLY A 129 -17.19 -11.58 13.96
CA GLY A 129 -15.78 -11.92 13.82
C GLY A 129 -15.36 -12.36 12.42
N VAL A 130 -16.17 -12.07 11.39
CA VAL A 130 -15.84 -12.38 9.99
C VAL A 130 -15.00 -11.25 9.41
N ARG A 131 -13.82 -11.57 8.84
CA ARG A 131 -12.97 -10.60 8.15
C ARG A 131 -13.62 -10.16 6.83
N VAL A 132 -13.72 -8.86 6.60
CA VAL A 132 -14.35 -8.27 5.42
C VAL A 132 -13.51 -7.13 4.87
N VAL A 133 -13.62 -6.86 3.58
CA VAL A 133 -13.25 -5.54 3.04
C VAL A 133 -14.31 -4.56 3.53
N SER A 134 -13.89 -3.53 4.25
CA SER A 134 -14.81 -2.55 4.83
C SER A 134 -14.81 -1.22 4.09
N SER A 135 -13.71 -0.88 3.43
CA SER A 135 -13.58 0.37 2.68
C SER A 135 -12.56 0.21 1.56
N VAL A 136 -12.84 0.86 0.44
CA VAL A 136 -11.89 1.03 -0.67
C VAL A 136 -11.83 2.52 -0.96
N ARG A 137 -10.64 3.09 -0.78
CA ARG A 137 -10.38 4.51 -0.97
C ARG A 137 -9.45 4.73 -2.14
N GLU A 138 -9.89 5.50 -3.10
CA GLU A 138 -9.11 5.97 -4.25
C GLU A 138 -8.40 7.27 -3.88
N VAL A 139 -7.10 7.34 -4.16
CA VAL A 139 -6.34 8.60 -4.04
C VAL A 139 -6.55 9.42 -5.32
N ALA A 140 -6.98 10.67 -5.15
CA ALA A 140 -7.36 11.55 -6.24
C ALA A 140 -6.34 12.67 -6.51
N GLY A 141 -5.38 12.88 -5.61
CA GLY A 141 -4.33 13.89 -5.73
C GLY A 141 -4.06 14.58 -4.39
N THR A 142 -3.75 15.87 -4.44
CA THR A 142 -3.35 16.66 -3.28
C THR A 142 -4.01 18.03 -3.29
N ASP A 143 -4.33 18.56 -2.11
CA ASP A 143 -4.65 19.97 -1.89
C ASP A 143 -3.75 20.49 -0.76
N GLY A 144 -2.76 21.30 -1.12
CA GLY A 144 -1.73 21.76 -0.19
C GLY A 144 -1.01 20.62 0.52
N ASP A 145 -1.24 20.50 1.83
CA ASP A 145 -0.62 19.52 2.72
C ASP A 145 -1.54 18.35 3.10
N GLN A 146 -2.57 18.11 2.26
CA GLN A 146 -3.53 17.03 2.41
C GLN A 146 -3.62 16.17 1.15
N ILE A 147 -3.78 14.86 1.36
CA ILE A 147 -4.10 13.92 0.29
C ILE A 147 -5.61 13.98 0.05
N ILE A 148 -6.02 14.27 -1.17
CA ILE A 148 -7.42 14.22 -1.60
C ILE A 148 -7.72 12.79 -2.03
N SER A 149 -8.84 12.25 -1.54
CA SER A 149 -9.23 10.87 -1.81
C SER A 149 -10.74 10.71 -1.83
N ASN A 150 -11.22 9.76 -2.61
CA ASN A 150 -12.62 9.35 -2.68
C ASN A 150 -12.77 8.01 -1.97
N GLU A 151 -13.71 7.92 -1.03
CA GLU A 151 -14.12 6.63 -0.50
C GLU A 151 -15.11 6.01 -1.47
N VAL A 152 -14.60 5.14 -2.33
CA VAL A 152 -15.34 4.50 -3.42
C VAL A 152 -16.32 3.49 -2.87
N TYR A 153 -15.84 2.72 -1.89
CA TYR A 153 -16.64 1.87 -1.03
C TYR A 153 -16.43 2.29 0.42
N ARG A 154 -17.52 2.44 1.16
CA ARG A 154 -17.49 2.80 2.59
C ARG A 154 -18.02 1.64 3.44
N PRO A 155 -17.76 1.65 4.76
CA PRO A 155 -18.33 0.63 5.63
C PRO A 155 -19.87 0.71 5.65
N GLY A 156 -20.51 -0.42 5.35
CA GLY A 156 -21.94 -0.65 5.52
C GLY A 156 -22.31 -0.99 6.98
N PRO A 157 -23.59 -1.29 7.24
CA PRO A 157 -24.08 -1.58 8.60
C PRO A 157 -23.36 -2.75 9.30
N ASP A 158 -22.97 -3.78 8.54
CA ASP A 158 -22.24 -4.96 9.04
C ASP A 158 -20.72 -4.86 8.81
N LYS A 159 -20.21 -3.65 8.56
CA LYS A 159 -18.83 -3.36 8.15
C LYS A 159 -18.42 -3.81 6.76
N ARG A 160 -19.25 -4.52 5.98
CA ARG A 160 -18.91 -4.83 4.59
C ARG A 160 -18.92 -3.57 3.75
N ALA A 161 -17.96 -3.47 2.85
CA ALA A 161 -17.84 -2.39 1.89
C ALA A 161 -19.13 -2.29 1.06
N VAL A 162 -19.77 -1.12 1.09
CA VAL A 162 -20.91 -0.78 0.22
C VAL A 162 -20.53 0.40 -0.68
N PRO A 163 -21.11 0.50 -1.87
CA PRO A 163 -20.83 1.59 -2.81
C PRO A 163 -21.10 2.96 -2.18
N ALA A 164 -20.23 3.92 -2.47
CA ALA A 164 -20.33 5.27 -1.93
C ALA A 164 -20.11 6.35 -2.98
N THR A 165 -18.91 6.42 -3.55
CA THR A 165 -18.53 7.42 -4.55
C THR A 165 -18.06 6.72 -5.82
N PRO A 166 -18.51 7.12 -7.02
CA PRO A 166 -17.97 6.57 -8.26
C PRO A 166 -16.45 6.80 -8.37
N LEU A 167 -15.76 5.86 -9.03
CA LEU A 167 -14.36 6.01 -9.41
C LEU A 167 -14.21 7.21 -10.35
N ARG A 168 -13.06 7.87 -10.31
CA ARG A 168 -12.73 8.92 -11.29
C ARG A 168 -12.68 8.32 -12.70
N ALA A 169 -13.08 9.12 -13.69
CA ALA A 169 -13.03 8.74 -15.10
C ALA A 169 -11.63 8.30 -15.54
N GLU A 170 -10.60 9.05 -15.15
CA GLU A 170 -9.19 8.71 -15.43
C GLU A 170 -8.79 7.33 -14.86
N THR A 171 -9.23 7.02 -13.65
CA THR A 171 -8.96 5.72 -13.03
C THR A 171 -9.69 4.60 -13.76
N LEU A 172 -10.94 4.82 -14.16
CA LEU A 172 -11.70 3.86 -14.96
C LEU A 172 -11.05 3.62 -16.33
N GLU A 173 -10.58 4.67 -17.00
CA GLU A 173 -9.85 4.57 -18.26
C GLU A 173 -8.57 3.76 -18.09
N THR A 174 -7.80 4.04 -17.03
CA THR A 174 -6.57 3.31 -16.70
C THR A 174 -6.86 1.84 -16.45
N LEU A 175 -7.85 1.51 -15.61
CA LEU A 175 -8.25 0.13 -15.33
C LEU A 175 -8.74 -0.57 -16.62
N ALA A 176 -9.46 0.13 -17.49
CA ALA A 176 -9.91 -0.43 -18.76
C ALA A 176 -8.76 -0.84 -19.68
N THR A 177 -7.62 -0.13 -19.64
CA THR A 177 -6.43 -0.50 -20.43
C THR A 177 -5.84 -1.85 -20.03
N VAL A 178 -6.07 -2.29 -18.79
CA VAL A 178 -5.58 -3.58 -18.26
C VAL A 178 -6.67 -4.65 -18.17
N GLY A 179 -7.82 -4.43 -18.83
CA GLY A 179 -8.87 -5.43 -18.99
C GLY A 179 -10.00 -5.36 -17.96
N PHE A 180 -10.03 -4.34 -17.09
CA PHE A 180 -11.21 -4.08 -16.27
C PHE A 180 -12.36 -3.66 -17.19
N ASN A 181 -13.53 -4.30 -17.05
CA ASN A 181 -14.72 -3.93 -17.81
C ASN A 181 -15.68 -3.13 -16.92
N PRO A 182 -15.77 -1.80 -17.08
CA PRO A 182 -16.67 -0.97 -16.27
C PRO A 182 -18.14 -1.36 -16.41
N ALA A 183 -18.53 -1.96 -17.55
CA ALA A 183 -19.91 -2.40 -17.79
C ALA A 183 -20.26 -3.69 -17.04
N GLN A 184 -19.26 -4.48 -16.62
CA GLN A 184 -19.46 -5.63 -15.73
C GLN A 184 -19.38 -5.26 -14.24
N PHE A 185 -18.86 -4.06 -13.95
CA PHE A 185 -18.81 -3.52 -12.61
C PHE A 185 -20.16 -2.87 -12.27
N GLU A 186 -21.11 -3.70 -11.84
CA GLU A 186 -22.36 -3.21 -11.30
C GLU A 186 -22.11 -2.62 -9.92
N TRP A 187 -22.01 -1.28 -9.88
CA TRP A 187 -21.80 -0.50 -8.67
C TRP A 187 -22.70 -0.97 -7.53
N ASP A 188 -23.99 -1.22 -7.78
CA ASP A 188 -24.98 -1.55 -6.74
C ASP A 188 -25.03 -3.03 -6.32
N ARG A 189 -24.17 -3.92 -6.84
CA ARG A 189 -24.26 -5.39 -6.61
C ARG A 189 -23.36 -5.96 -5.52
N TRP A 190 -22.57 -5.14 -4.83
CA TRP A 190 -21.61 -5.58 -3.81
C TRP A 190 -21.94 -5.00 -2.43
#